data_AF-A0A7K1SIN6-F1
#
_entry.id   AF-A0A7K1SIN6-F1
#
_cell.length_a   1.000
_cell.length_b   1.000
_cell.length_c   1.000
_cell.angle_alpha   90.00
_cell.angle_beta   90.00
_cell.angle_gamma   90.00
#
_symmetry.space_group_name_H-M   'P 1'
#
loop_
_entity.id
_entity.type
_entity.pdbx_description
1 polymer ?
#
loop_
_entity_poly.entity_id
_entity_poly.type
_entity_poly.pdbx_seq_one_letter_code
_entity_poly.pdbx_strand_id
1 'polypeptide(L)'
;MNSKFLVNRNPSSNQLSGKSVAAEWSASLATFYDYYYKVDACIQENKLNEVARKRMMGLRMRMQAELQILLQDMNQSEVLTPAGNQRFKKQLVTHTRCLRQLNYQAFLLLAVPLPN
;
A
#
# COMPACT_ATOMS: atom_id res chain seq x y z
N MET A 1 -42.07 34.90 -1.19
CA MET A 1 -41.14 34.15 -2.06
C MET A 1 -40.04 33.57 -1.19
N ASN A 2 -40.19 32.32 -0.76
CA ASN A 2 -39.25 31.68 0.17
C ASN A 2 -38.23 30.86 -0.63
N SER A 3 -37.05 31.44 -0.80
CA SER A 3 -35.95 30.84 -1.55
C SER A 3 -35.31 29.72 -0.73
N LYS A 4 -35.68 28.48 -1.09
CA LYS A 4 -34.82 27.30 -1.18
C LYS A 4 -33.86 27.08 0.00
N PHE A 5 -34.30 26.24 0.92
CA PHE A 5 -33.44 25.38 1.72
C PHE A 5 -32.32 24.80 0.86
N LEU A 6 -31.08 25.20 1.13
CA LEU A 6 -29.90 24.46 0.72
C LEU A 6 -29.94 23.13 1.48
N VAL A 7 -30.63 22.16 0.89
CA VAL A 7 -30.42 20.74 1.18
C VAL A 7 -28.96 20.47 0.86
N ASN A 8 -28.13 20.55 1.90
CA ASN A 8 -26.79 20.03 1.91
C ASN A 8 -26.93 18.53 1.63
N ARG A 9 -26.85 18.15 0.35
CA ARG A 9 -26.72 16.76 -0.08
C ARG A 9 -25.37 16.28 0.45
N ASN A 10 -25.38 15.82 1.70
CA ASN A 10 -24.48 14.77 2.13
C ASN A 10 -24.53 13.69 1.05
N PRO A 11 -23.39 13.31 0.44
CA PRO A 11 -23.37 12.09 -0.35
C PRO A 11 -23.50 10.93 0.63
N SER A 12 -24.74 10.51 0.85
CA SER A 12 -25.07 9.16 1.31
C SER A 12 -24.57 8.18 0.24
N SER A 13 -23.27 7.87 0.26
CA SER A 13 -22.69 6.79 -0.52
C SER A 13 -22.43 5.59 0.39
N ASN A 14 -23.51 5.07 0.98
CA ASN A 14 -23.56 3.71 1.52
C ASN A 14 -23.64 2.71 0.35
N GLN A 15 -22.58 2.61 -0.45
CA GLN A 15 -22.46 1.58 -1.48
C GLN A 15 -20.98 1.36 -1.84
N LEU A 16 -20.24 0.63 -1.00
CA LEU A 16 -19.02 -0.11 -1.35
C LEU A 16 -18.58 -1.09 -0.22
N SER A 17 -19.50 -1.49 0.66
CA SER A 17 -19.25 -2.44 1.75
C SER A 17 -19.32 -3.88 1.25
N GLY A 18 -18.36 -4.29 0.42
CA GLY A 18 -18.34 -5.64 -0.14
C GLY A 18 -17.00 -6.14 -0.68
N LYS A 19 -15.92 -5.34 -0.64
CA LYS A 19 -14.60 -5.85 -0.99
C LYS A 19 -14.05 -6.63 0.19
N SER A 20 -13.82 -7.93 -0.01
CA SER A 20 -13.14 -8.78 0.96
C SER A 20 -11.75 -8.18 1.26
N VAL A 21 -11.37 -8.15 2.54
CA VAL A 21 -10.02 -7.73 2.97
C VAL A 21 -8.94 -8.48 2.19
N ALA A 22 -9.18 -9.75 1.84
CA ALA A 22 -8.26 -10.54 1.02
C ALA A 22 -8.11 -10.01 -0.41
N ALA A 23 -9.19 -9.51 -1.03
CA ALA A 23 -9.16 -8.93 -2.37
C ALA A 23 -8.45 -7.56 -2.38
N GLU A 24 -8.68 -6.76 -1.33
CA GLU A 24 -7.97 -5.50 -1.15
C GLU A 24 -6.48 -5.69 -0.91
N TRP A 25 -6.14 -6.71 -0.12
CA TRP A 25 -4.79 -7.12 0.14
C TRP A 25 -4.09 -7.60 -1.12
N SER A 26 -4.70 -8.54 -1.87
CA SER A 26 -4.09 -9.10 -3.09
C SER A 26 -3.84 -8.03 -4.16
N ALA A 27 -4.79 -7.10 -4.35
CA ALA A 27 -4.60 -5.98 -5.27
C ALA A 27 -3.47 -5.05 -4.83
N SER A 28 -3.35 -4.78 -3.53
CA SER A 28 -2.29 -3.93 -2.98
C SER A 28 -0.93 -4.61 -3.10
N LEU A 29 -0.86 -5.93 -2.92
CA LEU A 29 0.35 -6.73 -3.07
C LEU A 29 0.80 -6.83 -4.53
N ALA A 30 -0.11 -7.04 -5.48
CA ALA A 30 0.23 -7.05 -6.91
C ALA A 30 0.84 -5.71 -7.35
N THR A 31 0.17 -4.60 -7.01
CA THR A 31 0.66 -3.24 -7.26
C THR A 31 2.03 -3.00 -6.61
N PHE A 32 2.24 -3.58 -5.43
CA PHE A 32 3.50 -3.48 -4.70
C PHE A 32 4.65 -4.17 -5.43
N TYR A 33 4.44 -5.37 -5.97
CA TYR A 33 5.47 -6.05 -6.75
C TYR A 33 5.87 -5.26 -7.98
N ASP A 34 4.91 -4.69 -8.71
CA ASP A 34 5.19 -3.83 -9.87
C ASP A 34 6.08 -2.64 -9.49
N TYR A 35 5.74 -1.95 -8.39
CA TYR A 35 6.55 -0.84 -7.91
C TYR A 35 7.90 -1.26 -7.39
N TYR A 36 8.00 -2.41 -6.74
CA TYR A 36 9.26 -2.94 -6.23
C TYR A 36 10.28 -3.11 -7.37
N TYR A 37 9.87 -3.77 -8.46
CA TYR A 37 10.74 -3.98 -9.61
C TYR A 37 11.07 -2.67 -10.35
N LYS A 38 10.12 -1.73 -10.44
CA LYS A 38 10.39 -0.40 -11.02
C LYS A 38 11.40 0.39 -10.20
N VAL A 39 11.26 0.38 -8.87
CA VAL A 39 12.23 1.03 -7.97
C VAL A 39 13.60 0.38 -8.09
N ASP A 40 13.66 -0.95 -8.13
CA ASP A 40 14.94 -1.66 -8.28
C ASP A 40 15.62 -1.35 -9.61
N ALA A 41 14.89 -1.43 -10.73
CA ALA A 41 15.40 -1.07 -12.05
C ALA A 41 15.93 0.38 -12.09
N CYS A 42 15.17 1.33 -11.50
CA CYS A 42 15.58 2.73 -11.44
C CYS A 42 16.89 2.94 -10.66
N ILE A 43 17.10 2.19 -9.57
CA ILE A 43 18.36 2.19 -8.82
C ILE A 43 19.50 1.64 -9.68
N GLN A 44 19.28 0.53 -10.40
CA GLN A 44 20.29 -0.14 -11.21
C GLN A 44 20.70 0.66 -12.45
N GLU A 45 19.78 1.40 -13.07
CA GLU A 45 20.08 2.25 -14.23
C GLU A 45 21.09 3.37 -13.91
N ASN A 46 21.38 3.64 -12.63
CA ASN A 46 22.44 4.54 -12.17
C ASN A 46 22.30 6.01 -12.64
N LYS A 47 21.18 6.38 -13.27
CA LYS A 47 20.84 7.74 -13.72
C LYS A 47 20.35 8.65 -12.59
N LEU A 48 20.28 8.13 -11.37
CA LEU A 48 19.85 8.88 -10.19
C LEU A 48 21.01 9.68 -9.61
N ASN A 49 20.77 10.97 -9.38
CA ASN A 49 21.61 11.74 -8.45
C ASN A 49 21.62 11.10 -7.06
N GLU A 50 22.60 11.46 -6.24
CA GLU A 50 22.86 10.80 -4.96
C GLU A 50 21.67 10.88 -3.99
N VAL A 51 20.97 12.02 -3.95
CA VAL A 51 19.82 12.24 -3.06
C VAL A 51 18.65 11.35 -3.49
N ALA A 52 18.33 11.31 -4.78
CA ALA A 52 17.26 10.48 -5.31
C ALA A 52 17.58 8.99 -5.12
N ARG A 53 18.84 8.59 -5.34
CA ARG A 53 19.30 7.21 -5.11
C ARG A 53 19.13 6.80 -3.65
N LYS A 54 19.55 7.62 -2.70
CA LYS A 54 19.37 7.35 -1.27
C LYS A 54 17.88 7.19 -0.91
N ARG A 55 17.01 8.04 -1.45
CA ARG A 55 15.55 7.95 -1.24
C ARG A 55 14.97 6.65 -1.83
N MET A 56 15.36 6.29 -3.05
CA MET A 56 14.92 5.06 -3.71
C MET A 56 15.41 3.82 -2.96
N MET A 57 16.68 3.77 -2.53
CA MET A 57 17.22 2.67 -1.72
C MET A 57 16.49 2.57 -0.37
N GLY A 58 16.23 3.70 0.30
CA GLY A 58 15.47 3.73 1.55
C GLY A 58 14.02 3.27 1.37
N LEU A 59 13.40 3.54 0.22
CA LEU A 59 12.10 2.96 -0.12
C LEU A 59 12.20 1.45 -0.35
N ARG A 60 13.16 0.98 -1.16
CA ARG A 60 13.38 -0.45 -1.42
C ARG A 60 13.58 -1.25 -0.13
N MET A 61 14.40 -0.75 0.80
CA MET A 61 14.61 -1.42 2.09
C MET A 61 13.32 -1.53 2.91
N ARG A 62 12.52 -0.46 2.98
CA ARG A 62 11.22 -0.50 3.69
C ARG A 62 10.23 -1.45 3.02
N MET A 63 10.23 -1.52 1.69
CA MET A 63 9.46 -2.50 0.94
C MET A 63 9.89 -3.93 1.29
N GLN A 64 11.19 -4.23 1.32
CA GLN A 64 11.69 -5.55 1.71
C GLN A 64 11.34 -5.91 3.15
N ALA A 65 11.46 -4.96 4.08
CA ALA A 65 11.12 -5.18 5.48
C ALA A 65 9.63 -5.52 5.65
N GLU A 66 8.73 -4.81 4.97
CA GLU A 66 7.29 -5.11 5.03
C GLU A 66 6.98 -6.52 4.52
N LEU A 67 7.63 -6.97 3.43
CA LEU A 67 7.47 -8.34 2.94
C LEU A 67 7.94 -9.40 3.96
N GLN A 68 9.07 -9.15 4.63
CA GLN A 68 9.59 -10.07 5.64
C GLN A 68 8.65 -10.17 6.84
N ILE A 69 8.16 -9.04 7.34
CA ILE A 69 7.20 -9.01 8.46
C ILE A 69 5.91 -9.73 8.05
N LEU A 70 5.40 -9.47 6.85
CA LEU A 70 4.19 -10.11 6.35
C LEU A 70 4.34 -11.63 6.27
N LEU A 71 5.46 -12.13 5.76
CA LEU A 71 5.74 -13.56 5.70
C LEU A 71 5.81 -14.18 7.11
N GLN A 72 6.46 -13.48 8.05
CA GLN A 72 6.53 -13.93 9.44
C GLN A 72 5.14 -13.98 10.10
N ASP A 73 4.33 -12.94 9.91
CA ASP A 73 2.98 -12.85 10.47
C ASP A 73 2.03 -13.90 9.86
N MET A 74 2.19 -14.22 8.57
CA MET A 74 1.45 -15.32 7.92
C MET A 74 1.84 -16.69 8.50
N ASN A 75 3.13 -16.96 8.69
CA ASN A 75 3.60 -18.22 9.25
C ASN A 75 3.17 -18.42 10.71
N GLN A 76 3.02 -17.33 11.48
CA GLN A 76 2.54 -17.39 12.87
C GLN A 76 1.01 -17.54 12.98
N SER A 77 0.28 -17.35 11.88
CA SER A 77 -1.18 -17.34 11.87
C SER A 77 -1.82 -18.72 11.66
N GLU A 78 -1.05 -19.81 11.60
CA GLU A 78 -1.56 -21.17 11.41
C GLU A 78 -2.45 -21.70 12.56
N VAL A 79 -2.63 -20.92 13.63
CA VAL A 79 -3.52 -21.28 14.73
C VAL A 79 -4.99 -21.09 14.32
N LEU A 80 -5.63 -22.18 13.88
CA LEU A 80 -7.04 -22.28 13.49
C LEU A 80 -8.00 -22.14 14.68
N THR A 81 -7.92 -21.03 15.40
CA THR A 81 -8.91 -20.63 16.41
C THR A 81 -9.69 -19.40 15.94
N PRO A 82 -10.93 -19.18 16.39
CA PRO A 82 -11.68 -17.96 16.07
C PRO A 82 -10.93 -16.67 16.44
N ALA A 83 -10.21 -16.69 17.57
CA ALA A 83 -9.34 -15.60 18.01
C ALA A 83 -8.14 -15.40 17.07
N GLY A 84 -7.52 -16.50 16.61
CA GLY A 84 -6.46 -16.49 15.59
C GLY A 84 -6.92 -15.87 14.28
N ASN A 85 -8.11 -16.25 13.80
CA ASN A 85 -8.68 -15.70 12.56
C ASN A 85 -8.98 -14.18 12.68
N GLN A 86 -9.48 -13.73 13.83
CA GLN A 86 -9.70 -12.30 14.06
C GLN A 86 -8.39 -11.51 14.12
N ARG A 87 -7.35 -12.08 14.74
CA ARG A 87 -6.00 -11.49 14.76
C ARG A 87 -5.40 -11.40 13.36
N PHE A 88 -5.48 -12.48 12.59
CA PHE A 88 -5.03 -12.53 11.20
C PHE A 88 -5.69 -11.47 10.35
N LYS A 89 -7.02 -11.34 10.43
CA LYS A 89 -7.76 -10.32 9.67
C LYS A 89 -7.31 -8.91 10.03
N LYS A 90 -7.01 -8.63 11.31
CA LYS A 90 -6.46 -7.33 11.73
C LYS A 90 -5.06 -7.10 11.16
N GLN A 91 -4.17 -8.09 11.21
CA GLN A 91 -2.84 -8.01 10.61
C GLN A 91 -2.93 -7.75 9.11
N LEU A 92 -3.80 -8.47 8.40
CA LEU A 92 -4.00 -8.32 6.96
C LEU A 92 -4.45 -6.90 6.58
N VAL A 93 -5.35 -6.29 7.37
CA VAL A 93 -5.75 -4.89 7.18
C VAL A 93 -4.57 -3.93 7.39
N THR A 94 -3.76 -4.14 8.42
CA THR A 94 -2.57 -3.33 8.70
C THR A 94 -1.56 -3.42 7.55
N HIS A 95 -1.22 -4.63 7.12
CA HIS A 95 -0.32 -4.85 5.98
C HIS A 95 -0.85 -4.24 4.70
N THR A 96 -2.15 -4.39 4.41
CA THR A 96 -2.78 -3.77 3.23
C THR A 96 -2.60 -2.25 3.23
N ARG A 97 -2.72 -1.61 4.40
CA ARG A 97 -2.49 -0.16 4.55
C ARG A 97 -1.01 0.19 4.30
N CYS A 98 -0.08 -0.56 4.89
CA CYS A 98 1.36 -0.36 4.68
C CYS A 98 1.75 -0.51 3.20
N LEU A 99 1.28 -1.58 2.54
CA LEU A 99 1.51 -1.81 1.11
C LEU A 99 1.01 -0.63 0.27
N ARG A 100 -0.21 -0.12 0.52
CA ARG A 100 -0.72 1.06 -0.20
C ARG A 100 0.12 2.31 0.01
N GLN A 101 0.61 2.55 1.23
CA GLN A 101 1.48 3.68 1.53
C GLN A 101 2.81 3.57 0.79
N LEU A 102 3.41 2.39 0.76
CA LEU A 102 4.66 2.13 0.04
C LEU A 102 4.45 2.27 -1.48
N ASN A 103 3.35 1.76 -2.01
CA ASN A 103 2.98 1.92 -3.42
C ASN A 103 2.82 3.39 -3.80
N TYR A 104 2.15 4.17 -2.95
CA TYR A 104 1.99 5.60 -3.18
C TYR A 104 3.32 6.35 -3.13
N GLN A 105 4.21 6.01 -2.19
CA GLN A 105 5.55 6.58 -2.14
C GLN A 105 6.38 6.22 -3.37
N ALA A 106 6.29 4.98 -3.84
CA ALA A 106 6.94 4.54 -5.07
C ALA A 106 6.42 5.31 -6.29
N PHE A 107 5.09 5.44 -6.40
CA PHE A 107 4.46 6.23 -7.44
C PHE A 107 4.99 7.66 -7.47
N LEU A 108 4.98 8.35 -6.32
CA LEU A 108 5.46 9.74 -6.25
C LEU A 108 6.94 9.86 -6.62
N LEU A 109 7.79 8.95 -6.15
CA LEU A 109 9.23 9.00 -6.45
C LEU A 109 9.54 8.64 -7.90
N LEU A 110 8.77 7.77 -8.53
CA LEU A 110 8.95 7.37 -9.94
C LEU A 110 8.30 8.37 -10.93
N ALA A 111 7.27 9.11 -10.50
CA ALA A 111 6.56 10.07 -11.35
C ALA A 111 7.26 11.43 -11.46
N VAL A 112 8.15 11.78 -10.51
CA VAL A 112 8.93 13.03 -10.57
C VAL A 112 10.05 12.85 -11.59
N PRO A 113 10.14 13.70 -12.64
CA PRO A 113 11.29 13.71 -13.52
C PRO A 113 12.52 13.99 -12.67
N LEU A 114 13.44 13.04 -12.66
CA LEU A 114 14.68 13.18 -11.91
C LEU A 114 15.51 14.26 -12.62
N PRO A 115 15.94 15.33 -11.93
CA PRO A 115 16.80 16.32 -12.55
C PRO A 115 18.11 15.63 -12.95
N ASN A 116 18.43 15.74 -14.25
CA ASN A 116 19.70 15.31 -14.83
C ASN A 116 20.88 16.03 -14.17
#